data_AF-A0A3B1CY57-F1
#
_entry.id   AF-A0A3B1CY57-F1
#
_cell.length_a   1.000
_cell.length_b   1.000
_cell.length_c   1.000
_cell.angle_alpha   90.00
_cell.angle_beta   90.00
_cell.angle_gamma   90.00
#
_symmetry.space_group_name_H-M   'P 1'
#
loop_
_entity.id
_entity.type
_entity.pdbx_description
1 polymer ?
#
loop_
_entity_poly.entity_id
_entity_poly.type
_entity_poly.pdbx_seq_one_letter_code
_entity_poly.pdbx_strand_id
1 'polypeptide(L)'
;MSCCDIQKLLPLYLDEALNIKETQGVKAHVKECLACQKELHAYQASWDMLGELEEVEPRSDYVSRFWTNVAQQKAKSWYVKVWEDFKCGFLESRFVPVVVTACIVMIVSVVSLRNYKQFQSDLEMMDYIELAENLEVIEDFEVWEDWEVIEYLDKLNV
;
A
#
# COMPACT_ATOMS: atom_id res chain seq x y z
N MET A 1 -42.78 38.41 27.86
CA MET A 1 -42.19 38.20 26.52
C MET A 1 -43.08 38.87 25.50
N SER A 2 -42.52 39.44 24.44
CA SER A 2 -43.34 39.99 23.35
C SER A 2 -43.82 38.86 22.43
N CYS A 3 -44.95 39.05 21.73
CA CYS A 3 -45.44 38.05 20.78
C CYS A 3 -44.43 37.74 19.66
N CYS A 4 -43.62 38.74 19.27
CA CYS A 4 -42.60 38.57 18.23
C CYS A 4 -41.44 37.67 18.68
N ASP A 5 -41.10 37.69 19.97
CA ASP A 5 -40.08 36.78 20.53
C ASP A 5 -40.63 35.35 20.61
N ILE A 6 -41.88 35.20 21.03
CA ILE A 6 -42.56 33.89 21.15
C ILE A 6 -42.65 33.22 19.78
N GLN A 7 -43.05 33.95 18.74
CA GLN A 7 -43.15 33.46 17.37
C GLN A 7 -41.87 32.79 16.87
N LYS A 8 -40.70 33.36 17.20
CA LYS A 8 -39.40 32.78 16.82
C LYS A 8 -39.06 31.51 17.59
N LEU A 9 -39.61 31.36 18.80
CA LEU A 9 -39.38 30.21 19.66
C LEU A 9 -40.39 29.08 19.42
N LEU A 10 -41.49 29.32 18.70
CA LEU A 10 -42.51 28.30 18.43
C LEU A 10 -41.99 27.05 17.69
N PRO A 11 -41.17 27.16 16.63
CA PRO A 11 -40.61 25.96 15.97
C PRO A 11 -39.68 25.18 16.91
N LEU A 12 -38.80 25.88 17.64
CA LEU A 12 -37.89 25.28 18.62
C LEU A 12 -38.63 24.61 19.79
N TYR A 13 -39.81 25.12 20.12
CA TYR A 13 -40.70 24.53 21.12
C TYR A 13 -41.29 23.19 20.64
N LEU A 14 -41.61 23.05 19.35
CA LEU A 14 -42.11 21.80 18.76
C LEU A 14 -41.00 20.75 18.61
N ASP A 15 -39.78 21.18 18.30
CA ASP A 15 -38.60 20.30 18.20
C ASP A 15 -38.01 19.89 19.57
N GLU A 16 -38.65 20.28 20.69
CA GLU A 16 -38.15 20.10 22.07
C GLU A 16 -36.73 20.64 22.32
N ALA A 17 -36.28 21.59 21.50
CA ALA A 17 -34.91 22.13 21.49
C ALA A 17 -34.72 23.36 22.42
N LEU A 18 -35.75 23.75 23.18
CA LEU A 18 -35.70 24.89 24.10
C LEU A 18 -35.21 24.52 25.50
N ASN A 19 -34.56 25.46 26.18
CA ASN A 19 -34.22 25.30 27.60
C ASN A 19 -35.48 25.41 28.48
N ILE A 20 -35.47 24.79 29.65
CA ILE A 20 -36.59 24.73 30.62
C ILE A 20 -37.21 26.11 30.89
N LYS A 21 -36.38 27.15 31.03
CA LYS A 21 -36.85 28.53 31.27
C LYS A 21 -37.63 29.11 30.08
N GLU A 22 -37.17 28.84 28.87
CA GLU A 22 -37.78 29.32 27.62
C GLU A 22 -39.08 28.57 27.36
N THR A 23 -39.09 27.25 27.56
CA THR A 23 -40.28 26.39 27.46
C THR A 23 -41.39 26.85 28.41
N GLN A 24 -41.04 27.21 29.66
CA GLN A 24 -42.00 27.77 30.61
C GLN A 24 -42.53 29.15 30.17
N GLY A 25 -41.65 30.01 29.64
CA GLY A 25 -42.03 31.33 29.12
C GLY A 25 -43.00 31.24 27.94
N VAL A 26 -42.73 30.33 26.99
CA VAL A 26 -43.61 30.06 25.84
C VAL A 26 -44.95 29.49 26.31
N LYS A 27 -44.95 28.48 27.21
CA LYS A 27 -46.19 27.91 27.76
C LYS A 27 -47.06 28.94 28.49
N ALA A 28 -46.46 29.84 29.26
CA ALA A 28 -47.20 30.87 29.97
C ALA A 28 -47.85 31.85 28.98
N HIS A 29 -47.09 32.31 27.97
CA HIS A 29 -47.60 33.28 27.00
C HIS A 29 -48.67 32.71 26.08
N VAL A 30 -48.52 31.48 25.59
CA VAL A 30 -49.51 30.83 24.71
C VAL A 30 -50.86 30.62 25.41
N LYS A 31 -50.87 30.50 26.75
CA LYS A 31 -52.13 30.42 27.53
C LYS A 31 -52.87 31.74 27.59
N GLU A 32 -52.17 32.86 27.52
CA GLU A 32 -52.74 34.21 27.66
C GLU A 32 -52.98 34.88 26.29
N CYS A 33 -52.23 34.51 25.26
CA CYS A 33 -52.24 35.14 23.95
C CYS A 33 -52.89 34.26 22.87
N LEU A 34 -54.09 34.68 22.43
CA LEU A 34 -54.89 33.99 21.41
C LEU A 34 -54.23 33.98 20.02
N ALA A 35 -53.39 34.98 19.71
CA ALA A 35 -52.66 35.04 18.44
C ALA A 35 -51.54 33.98 18.38
N CYS A 36 -50.71 33.90 19.41
CA CYS A 36 -49.64 32.90 19.50
C CYS A 36 -50.20 31.47 19.63
N GLN A 37 -51.39 31.30 20.24
CA GLN A 37 -52.08 30.02 20.27
C GLN A 37 -52.48 29.55 18.86
N LYS A 38 -53.02 30.45 18.03
CA LYS A 38 -53.38 30.13 16.63
C LYS A 38 -52.16 29.76 15.80
N GLU A 39 -51.06 30.48 15.98
CA GLU A 39 -49.81 30.18 15.26
C GLU A 39 -49.24 28.83 15.67
N LEU A 40 -49.21 28.52 16.98
CA LEU A 40 -48.77 27.21 17.45
C LEU A 40 -49.62 26.08 16.84
N HIS A 41 -50.94 26.26 16.79
CA HIS A 41 -51.84 25.29 16.14
C HIS A 41 -51.59 25.17 14.63
N ALA A 42 -51.26 26.27 13.94
CA ALA A 42 -50.92 26.24 12.52
C ALA A 42 -49.61 25.47 12.27
N TYR A 43 -48.60 25.66 13.12
CA TYR A 43 -47.37 24.88 13.06
C TYR A 43 -47.60 23.39 13.32
N GLN A 44 -48.40 23.05 14.35
CA GLN A 44 -48.76 21.66 14.65
C GLN A 44 -49.50 21.00 13.48
N ALA A 45 -50.52 21.66 12.92
CA ALA A 45 -51.24 21.15 11.77
C ALA A 45 -50.35 20.96 10.53
N SER A 46 -49.34 21.82 10.36
CA SER A 46 -48.36 21.69 9.28
C SER A 46 -47.45 20.48 9.51
N TRP A 47 -47.07 20.22 10.76
CA TRP A 47 -46.24 19.08 11.15
C TRP A 47 -47.01 17.76 11.02
N ASP A 48 -48.25 17.72 11.47
CA ASP A 48 -49.14 16.57 11.33
C ASP A 48 -49.38 16.22 9.85
N MET A 49 -49.42 17.22 8.97
CA MET A 49 -49.56 17.03 7.53
C MET A 49 -48.31 16.41 6.88
N LEU A 50 -47.12 16.67 7.42
CA LEU A 50 -45.87 16.04 6.94
C LEU A 50 -45.82 14.55 7.30
N GLY A 51 -46.63 14.13 8.27
CA GLY A 51 -46.72 12.75 8.73
C GLY A 51 -45.54 12.36 9.61
N GLU A 52 -45.67 11.23 10.28
CA GLU A 52 -44.60 10.64 11.07
C GLU A 52 -43.69 9.82 10.15
N LEU A 53 -42.39 10.11 10.18
CA LEU A 53 -41.42 9.26 9.51
C LEU A 53 -41.29 7.98 10.36
N GLU A 54 -41.75 6.85 9.84
CA GLU A 54 -41.56 5.57 10.52
C GLU A 54 -40.07 5.38 10.85
N GLU A 55 -39.79 5.01 12.10
CA GLU A 55 -38.45 4.70 12.53
C GLU A 55 -38.00 3.41 11.83
N VAL A 56 -37.26 3.57 10.73
CA VAL A 56 -36.74 2.45 9.95
C VAL A 56 -35.58 1.84 10.71
N GLU A 57 -35.80 0.68 11.30
CA GLU A 57 -34.73 -0.09 11.92
C GLU A 57 -33.75 -0.57 10.82
N PRO A 58 -32.47 -0.15 10.86
CA PRO A 58 -31.50 -0.61 9.88
C PRO A 58 -31.28 -2.11 10.06
N ARG A 59 -31.00 -2.81 8.95
CA ARG A 59 -30.59 -4.22 9.04
C ARG A 59 -29.39 -4.37 9.97
N SER A 60 -29.35 -5.46 10.73
CA SER A 60 -28.30 -5.75 11.71
C SER A 60 -26.88 -5.79 11.12
N ASP A 61 -26.74 -6.02 9.81
CA ASP A 61 -25.48 -6.04 9.07
C ASP A 61 -25.06 -4.66 8.53
N TYR A 62 -25.91 -3.63 8.62
CA TYR A 62 -25.70 -2.33 7.98
C TYR A 62 -24.40 -1.66 8.41
N VAL A 63 -24.13 -1.63 9.73
CA VAL A 63 -22.92 -1.00 10.28
C VAL A 63 -21.65 -1.69 9.78
N SER A 64 -21.64 -3.03 9.78
CA SER A 64 -20.50 -3.81 9.29
C SER A 64 -20.26 -3.59 7.80
N ARG A 65 -21.32 -3.61 7.00
CA ARG A 65 -21.24 -3.36 5.55
C ARG A 65 -20.81 -1.94 5.23
N PHE A 66 -21.29 -0.96 5.98
CA PHE A 66 -20.89 0.43 5.84
C PHE A 66 -19.37 0.58 6.03
N TRP A 67 -18.84 0.09 7.15
CA TRP A 67 -17.40 0.18 7.43
C TRP A 67 -16.55 -0.61 6.43
N THR A 68 -17.03 -1.77 6.00
CA THR A 68 -16.37 -2.56 4.95
C THR A 68 -16.27 -1.78 3.63
N ASN A 69 -17.35 -1.12 3.22
CA ASN A 69 -17.36 -0.31 2.00
C ASN A 69 -16.43 0.90 2.10
N VAL A 70 -16.41 1.58 3.26
CA VAL A 70 -15.51 2.72 3.52
C VAL A 70 -14.04 2.26 3.46
N ALA A 71 -13.71 1.13 4.06
CA ALA A 71 -12.36 0.57 4.04
C ALA A 71 -11.92 0.21 2.62
N GLN A 72 -12.79 -0.40 1.82
CA GLN A 72 -12.49 -0.74 0.42
C GLN A 72 -12.26 0.49 -0.45
N GLN A 73 -13.02 1.57 -0.25
CA GLN A 73 -12.81 2.82 -0.99
C GLN A 73 -11.48 3.48 -0.63
N LYS A 74 -11.09 3.48 0.65
CA LYS A 74 -9.77 3.98 1.08
C LYS A 74 -8.63 3.13 0.50
N ALA A 75 -8.76 1.81 0.49
CA ALA A 75 -7.75 0.91 -0.07
C ALA A 75 -7.55 1.13 -1.58
N LYS A 76 -8.63 1.32 -2.35
CA LYS A 76 -8.54 1.66 -3.77
C LYS A 76 -7.90 3.04 -4.00
N SER A 77 -8.16 4.01 -3.13
CA SER A 77 -7.62 5.37 -3.25
C SER A 77 -6.10 5.43 -3.12
N TRP A 78 -5.47 4.59 -2.28
CA TRP A 78 -4.02 4.64 -2.09
C TRP A 78 -3.24 4.23 -3.35
N TYR A 79 -3.64 3.16 -4.03
CA TYR A 79 -2.98 2.72 -5.27
C TYR A 79 -3.20 3.70 -6.42
N VAL A 80 -4.38 4.31 -6.53
CA VAL A 80 -4.67 5.30 -7.59
C VAL A 80 -3.82 6.56 -7.40
N LYS A 81 -3.68 7.07 -6.17
CA LYS A 81 -2.82 8.23 -5.88
C LYS A 81 -1.35 7.96 -6.22
N VAL A 82 -0.83 6.80 -5.79
CA VAL A 82 0.57 6.44 -6.08
C VAL A 82 0.81 6.34 -7.59
N TRP A 83 -0.17 5.85 -8.36
CA TRP A 83 -0.04 5.72 -9.81
C TRP A 83 -0.17 7.05 -10.57
N GLU A 84 -1.01 7.97 -10.10
CA GLU A 84 -1.14 9.32 -10.66
C GLU A 84 0.10 10.18 -10.38
N ASP A 85 0.63 10.15 -9.15
CA ASP A 85 1.86 10.88 -8.78
C ASP A 85 3.08 10.38 -9.57
N PHE A 86 3.16 9.07 -9.81
CA PHE A 86 4.26 8.49 -10.59
C PHE A 86 4.16 8.79 -12.10
N LYS A 87 2.94 8.91 -12.65
CA LYS A 87 2.71 9.26 -14.06
C LYS A 87 3.09 10.71 -14.37
N CYS A 88 2.72 11.66 -13.51
CA CYS A 88 3.03 13.07 -13.73
C CYS A 88 4.52 13.40 -13.57
N GLY A 89 5.25 12.69 -12.70
CA GLY A 89 6.69 12.95 -12.49
C GLY A 89 7.62 12.29 -13.51
N PHE A 90 7.25 11.11 -14.04
CA PHE A 90 8.17 10.26 -14.79
C PHE A 90 7.93 10.23 -16.31
N LEU A 91 6.69 10.42 -16.78
CA LEU A 91 6.39 10.34 -18.23
C LEU A 91 6.53 11.66 -18.99
N GLU A 92 6.43 12.82 -18.33
CA GLU A 92 6.65 14.13 -18.98
C GLU A 92 8.13 14.53 -19.04
N SER A 93 9.01 13.82 -18.34
CA SER A 93 10.41 14.20 -18.22
C SER A 93 11.27 13.48 -19.23
N ARG A 94 12.12 14.24 -19.92
CA ARG A 94 13.08 13.88 -20.99
C ARG A 94 14.09 12.76 -20.63
N PHE A 95 13.92 12.11 -19.48
CA PHE A 95 14.77 11.05 -18.92
C PHE A 95 14.24 9.63 -19.15
N VAL A 96 13.05 9.45 -19.74
CA VAL A 96 12.54 8.14 -20.19
C VAL A 96 13.60 7.33 -20.98
N PRO A 97 14.32 7.88 -21.98
CA PRO A 97 15.34 7.11 -22.69
C PRO A 97 16.58 6.78 -21.82
N VAL A 98 16.89 7.58 -20.80
CA VAL A 98 18.05 7.37 -19.92
C VAL A 98 17.77 6.24 -18.93
N VAL A 99 16.55 6.15 -18.40
CA VAL A 99 16.22 5.07 -17.46
C VAL A 99 16.10 3.73 -18.16
N VAL A 100 15.53 3.68 -19.37
CA VAL A 100 15.45 2.45 -20.15
C VAL A 100 16.85 1.93 -20.50
N THR A 101 17.76 2.82 -20.94
CA THR A 101 19.14 2.41 -21.23
C THR A 101 19.89 1.98 -19.98
N ALA A 102 19.72 2.65 -18.84
CA ALA A 102 20.32 2.24 -17.56
C ALA A 102 19.81 0.86 -17.10
N CYS A 103 18.51 0.57 -17.22
CA CYS A 103 17.95 -0.74 -16.89
C CYS A 103 18.51 -1.83 -17.82
N ILE A 104 18.60 -1.57 -19.12
CA ILE A 104 19.17 -2.52 -20.09
C ILE A 104 20.65 -2.77 -19.78
N VAL A 105 21.44 -1.72 -19.52
CA VAL A 105 22.86 -1.83 -19.15
C VAL A 105 23.03 -2.58 -17.83
N MET A 106 22.17 -2.34 -16.83
CA MET A 106 22.20 -3.07 -15.58
C MET A 106 21.93 -4.57 -15.79
N ILE A 107 20.91 -4.91 -16.59
CA ILE A 107 20.56 -6.30 -16.91
C ILE A 107 21.70 -6.97 -17.68
N VAL A 108 22.23 -6.32 -18.72
CA VAL A 108 23.35 -6.85 -19.52
C VAL A 108 24.60 -7.00 -18.66
N SER A 109 24.90 -6.04 -17.77
CA SER A 109 26.04 -6.12 -16.85
C SER A 109 25.91 -7.31 -15.90
N VAL A 110 24.73 -7.53 -15.32
CA VAL A 110 24.46 -8.69 -14.43
C VAL A 110 24.59 -10.00 -15.21
N VAL A 111 24.06 -10.09 -16.43
CA VAL A 111 24.19 -11.28 -17.27
C VAL A 111 25.65 -11.55 -17.66
N SER A 112 26.39 -10.51 -18.05
CA SER A 112 27.81 -10.62 -18.38
C SER A 112 28.67 -11.04 -17.20
N LEU A 113 28.38 -10.54 -15.99
CA LEU A 113 29.09 -10.96 -14.77
C LEU A 113 28.80 -12.43 -14.42
N ARG A 114 27.57 -12.90 -14.65
CA ARG A 114 27.23 -14.33 -14.47
C ARG A 114 27.93 -15.20 -15.50
N ASN A 115 27.93 -14.78 -16.77
CA ASN A 115 28.62 -15.49 -17.85
C ASN A 115 30.15 -15.50 -17.67
N TYR A 116 30.74 -14.40 -17.19
CA TYR A 116 32.17 -14.34 -16.91
C TYR A 116 32.58 -15.30 -15.80
N LYS A 117 31.79 -15.38 -14.71
CA LYS A 117 32.02 -16.36 -13.64
C LYS A 117 31.88 -17.80 -14.14
N GLN A 118 30.88 -18.08 -14.99
CA GLN A 118 30.70 -19.39 -15.62
C GLN A 118 31.91 -19.76 -16.51
N PHE A 119 32.40 -18.81 -17.31
CA PHE A 119 33.56 -19.04 -18.18
C PHE A 119 34.85 -19.25 -17.38
N GLN A 120 35.03 -18.53 -16.27
CA GLN A 120 36.17 -18.73 -15.38
C GLN A 120 36.19 -20.14 -14.77
N SER A 121 35.03 -20.67 -14.35
CA SER A 121 34.96 -22.06 -13.86
C SER A 121 35.24 -23.08 -14.96
N ASP A 122 34.85 -22.82 -16.20
CA ASP A 122 35.11 -23.72 -17.32
C ASP A 122 36.61 -23.75 -17.68
N LEU A 123 37.29 -22.61 -17.59
CA LEU A 123 38.73 -22.50 -17.85
C LEU A 123 39.56 -23.19 -16.75
N GLU A 124 39.17 -23.02 -15.49
CA GLU A 124 39.82 -23.67 -14.35
C GLU A 124 39.68 -25.20 -14.44
N MET A 125 38.51 -25.70 -14.88
CA MET A 125 38.28 -27.13 -15.12
C MET A 125 39.19 -27.71 -16.22
N MET A 126 39.51 -26.95 -17.28
CA MET A 126 40.43 -27.41 -18.33
C MET A 126 41.87 -27.54 -17.81
N ASP A 127 42.31 -26.61 -16.96
CA ASP A 127 43.65 -26.62 -16.35
C ASP A 127 43.84 -27.86 -15.44
N TYR A 128 42.79 -28.24 -14.70
CA TYR A 128 42.79 -29.49 -13.91
C TYR A 128 42.85 -30.75 -14.78
N ILE A 129 42.23 -30.75 -15.97
CA ILE A 129 42.24 -31.89 -16.89
C ILE A 129 43.66 -32.05 -17.50
N GLU A 130 44.29 -30.96 -17.94
CA GLU A 130 45.66 -30.99 -18.46
C GLU A 130 46.68 -31.40 -17.38
N LEU A 131 46.46 -30.98 -16.13
CA LEU A 131 47.30 -31.41 -15.01
C LEU A 131 47.14 -32.91 -14.71
N ALA A 132 45.93 -33.46 -14.79
CA ALA A 132 45.67 -34.88 -14.58
C ALA A 132 46.29 -35.75 -15.69
N GLU A 133 46.21 -35.33 -16.95
CA GLU A 133 46.82 -36.02 -18.09
C GLU A 133 48.35 -36.05 -18.00
N ASN A 134 48.97 -34.95 -17.56
CA ASN A 134 50.42 -34.90 -17.30
C ASN A 134 50.84 -35.75 -16.08
N LEU A 135 49.96 -35.96 -15.11
CA LEU A 135 50.27 -36.80 -13.95
C LEU A 135 50.40 -38.27 -14.35
N GLU A 136 49.59 -38.73 -15.29
CA GLU A 136 49.64 -40.09 -15.86
C GLU A 136 51.00 -40.35 -16.54
N VAL A 137 51.59 -39.33 -17.19
CA VAL A 137 52.93 -39.38 -17.81
C VAL A 137 54.06 -39.43 -16.76
N ILE A 138 53.87 -38.83 -15.59
CA ILE A 138 54.84 -38.87 -14.49
C ILE A 138 54.78 -40.22 -13.76
N GLU A 139 53.59 -40.83 -13.67
CA GLU A 139 53.41 -42.15 -13.06
C GLU A 139 53.99 -43.29 -13.93
N ASP A 140 53.97 -43.13 -15.26
CA ASP A 140 54.57 -44.08 -16.22
C ASP A 140 56.11 -43.94 -16.35
N PHE A 141 56.73 -43.02 -15.61
CA PHE A 141 58.18 -42.82 -15.62
C PHE A 141 58.89 -43.83 -14.70
N GLU A 142 58.95 -45.10 -15.12
CA GLU A 142 59.80 -46.19 -14.55
C GLU A 142 61.30 -45.82 -14.47
N VAL A 143 61.72 -44.67 -15.03
CA VAL A 143 63.12 -44.23 -15.15
C VAL A 143 63.79 -43.90 -13.80
N TRP A 144 63.02 -43.72 -12.72
CA TRP A 144 63.60 -43.49 -11.39
C TRP A 144 63.84 -44.77 -10.59
N GLU A 145 63.57 -45.97 -11.12
CA GLU A 145 63.88 -47.21 -10.41
C GLU A 145 65.37 -47.59 -10.53
N ASP A 146 66.11 -46.99 -11.48
CA ASP A 146 67.48 -47.38 -11.81
C ASP A 146 68.56 -46.53 -11.12
N TRP A 147 68.39 -46.25 -9.82
CA TRP A 147 69.42 -45.57 -9.00
C TRP A 147 70.74 -46.36 -8.91
N GLU A 148 70.75 -47.66 -9.24
CA GLU A 148 71.97 -48.48 -9.28
C GLU A 148 72.90 -48.14 -10.46
N VAL A 149 72.37 -47.65 -11.59
CA VAL A 149 73.18 -47.39 -12.81
C VAL A 149 74.10 -46.17 -12.65
N ILE A 150 73.69 -45.19 -11.84
CA ILE A 150 74.50 -44.00 -11.56
C ILE A 150 75.70 -44.35 -10.67
N GLU A 151 75.56 -45.32 -9.76
CA GLU A 151 76.65 -45.74 -8.87
C GLU A 151 77.78 -46.49 -9.62
N TYR A 152 77.45 -47.22 -10.68
CA TYR A 152 78.44 -47.94 -11.49
C TYR A 152 79.28 -47.03 -12.39
N LEU A 153 78.71 -45.92 -12.87
CA LEU A 153 79.44 -44.96 -13.71
C LEU A 153 80.51 -44.19 -12.94
N ASP A 154 80.30 -43.96 -11.64
CA ASP A 154 81.30 -43.30 -10.78
C ASP A 154 82.50 -44.22 -10.49
N LYS A 155 82.29 -45.54 -10.42
CA LYS A 155 83.36 -46.54 -10.21
C LYS A 155 84.26 -46.79 -11.43
N LEU A 156 83.84 -46.40 -12.63
CA LEU A 156 84.60 -46.59 -13.88
C LEU A 156 85.44 -45.37 -14.28
N ASN A 157 85.38 -44.28 -13.53
CA ASN A 157 86.06 -43.02 -13.85
C ASN A 157 87.28 -42.72 -12.95
N VAL A 158 88.08 -43.75 -12.65
CA VAL A 158 89.42 -43.65 -12.02
C VAL A 158 90.46 -44.44 -12.83
#